data_AF-A0A920DY33-F1
#
_entry.id   AF-A0A920DY33-F1
#
_cell.length_a   1.000
_cell.length_b   1.000
_cell.length_c   1.000
_cell.angle_alpha   90.00
_cell.angle_beta   90.00
_cell.angle_gamma   90.00
#
_symmetry.space_group_name_H-M   'P 1'
#
loop_
_entity.id
_entity.type
_entity.pdbx_description
1 polymer ?
#
loop_
_entity_poly.entity_id
_entity_poly.type
_entity_poly.pdbx_seq_one_letter_code
_entity_poly.pdbx_strand_id
1 'polypeptide(L)'
;MFLKRISALALLAILSIKILPFINEATQRRYQKSCFDAREIPQEISMFKLNKPSFSFYADKISYRDLTEADIIFTRTDKLVFLDQKYEIISEHGNYLLLRIK
;
A
#
# COMPACT_ATOMS: atom_id res chain seq x y z
N MET A 1 -21.69 5.17 -40.52
CA MET A 1 -20.32 5.01 -39.98
C MET A 1 -20.15 5.70 -38.61
N PHE A 2 -20.68 6.92 -38.45
CA PHE A 2 -20.58 7.72 -37.22
C PHE A 2 -21.23 7.06 -35.99
N LEU A 3 -22.45 6.54 -36.13
CA LEU A 3 -23.16 5.86 -35.02
C LEU A 3 -22.38 4.66 -34.48
N LYS A 4 -21.80 3.84 -35.35
CA LYS A 4 -20.95 2.70 -34.96
C LYS A 4 -19.73 3.13 -34.15
N ARG A 5 -19.13 4.28 -34.50
CA ARG A 5 -17.99 4.85 -33.76
C ARG A 5 -18.41 5.35 -32.37
N ILE A 6 -19.55 6.04 -32.28
CA ILE A 6 -20.10 6.49 -30.99
C ILE A 6 -20.43 5.29 -30.09
N SER A 7 -21.10 4.27 -30.64
CA SER A 7 -21.42 3.05 -29.89
C SER A 7 -20.16 2.32 -29.40
N ALA A 8 -19.12 2.24 -30.21
CA ALA A 8 -17.84 1.64 -29.82
C ALA A 8 -17.16 2.43 -28.69
N LEU A 9 -17.16 3.77 -28.77
CA LEU A 9 -16.61 4.63 -27.71
C LEU A 9 -17.39 4.49 -26.39
N ALA A 10 -18.72 4.47 -26.47
CA ALA A 10 -19.57 4.27 -25.29
C ALA A 10 -19.30 2.91 -24.64
N LEU A 11 -19.16 1.85 -25.44
CA LEU A 11 -18.81 0.52 -24.95
C LEU A 11 -17.46 0.52 -24.25
N LEU A 12 -16.42 1.11 -24.84
CA LEU A 12 -15.09 1.21 -24.24
C LEU A 12 -15.10 1.99 -22.93
N ALA A 13 -15.85 3.10 -22.86
CA ALA A 13 -15.99 3.89 -21.64
C ALA A 13 -16.64 3.07 -20.52
N ILE A 14 -17.76 2.39 -20.80
CA ILE A 14 -18.44 1.52 -19.84
C ILE A 14 -17.52 0.39 -19.37
N LEU A 15 -16.82 -0.25 -20.31
CA LEU A 15 -15.91 -1.35 -19.99
C LEU A 15 -14.77 -0.87 -19.09
N SER A 16 -14.20 0.31 -19.39
CA SER A 16 -13.12 0.91 -18.61
C SER A 16 -13.57 1.17 -17.16
N ILE A 17 -14.76 1.76 -16.96
CA ILE A 17 -15.33 2.01 -15.64
C ILE A 17 -15.59 0.69 -14.90
N LYS A 18 -16.08 -0.33 -15.60
CA LYS A 18 -16.37 -1.65 -15.02
C LYS A 18 -15.11 -2.41 -14.59
N ILE A 19 -14.01 -2.27 -15.33
CA ILE A 19 -12.74 -2.99 -15.04
C ILE A 19 -11.93 -2.27 -13.95
N LEU A 20 -12.03 -0.94 -13.84
CA LEU A 20 -11.30 -0.13 -12.86
C LEU A 20 -11.34 -0.67 -11.41
N PRO A 21 -12.50 -1.08 -10.83
CA PRO A 21 -12.52 -1.63 -9.48
C PRO A 21 -11.70 -2.93 -9.35
N PHE A 22 -11.70 -3.80 -10.36
CA PHE A 22 -10.91 -5.03 -10.36
C PHE A 22 -9.41 -4.73 -10.44
N ILE A 23 -9.01 -3.72 -11.22
CA ILE A 23 -7.62 -3.25 -11.26
C ILE A 23 -7.21 -2.74 -9.88
N ASN A 24 -8.04 -1.91 -9.24
CA ASN A 24 -7.75 -1.38 -7.90
C ASN A 24 -7.63 -2.51 -6.87
N GLU A 25 -8.52 -3.49 -6.93
CA GLU A 25 -8.47 -4.66 -6.05
C GLU A 25 -7.18 -5.48 -6.23
N ALA A 26 -6.78 -5.75 -7.48
CA ALA A 26 -5.58 -6.51 -7.78
C ALA A 26 -4.29 -5.76 -7.38
N THR A 27 -4.28 -4.43 -7.54
CA THR A 27 -3.05 -3.63 -7.45
C THR A 27 -2.86 -2.89 -6.12
N GLN A 28 -3.90 -2.26 -5.57
CA GLN A 28 -3.76 -1.32 -4.45
C GLN A 28 -4.48 -1.74 -3.18
N ARG A 29 -5.53 -2.56 -3.24
CA ARG A 29 -6.36 -2.88 -2.06
C ARG A 29 -5.56 -3.46 -0.90
N ARG A 30 -4.58 -4.32 -1.17
CA ARG A 30 -3.70 -4.92 -0.14
C ARG A 30 -2.82 -3.87 0.53
N TYR A 31 -2.25 -2.96 -0.26
CA TYR A 31 -1.47 -1.84 0.25
C TYR A 31 -2.32 -0.90 1.12
N GLN A 32 -3.52 -0.56 0.65
CA GLN A 32 -4.46 0.30 1.39
C GLN A 32 -4.83 -0.32 2.74
N LYS A 33 -5.10 -1.64 2.79
CA LYS A 33 -5.35 -2.34 4.06
C LYS A 33 -4.19 -2.19 5.04
N SER A 34 -2.95 -2.43 4.61
CA SER A 34 -1.79 -2.20 5.50
C SER A 34 -1.67 -0.75 5.96
N CYS A 35 -1.98 0.22 5.10
CA CYS A 35 -1.99 1.63 5.51
C CYS A 35 -3.11 1.93 6.51
N PHE A 36 -4.28 1.32 6.37
CA PHE A 36 -5.37 1.48 7.34
C PHE A 36 -5.05 0.83 8.68
N ASP A 37 -4.44 -0.36 8.69
CA ASP A 37 -3.92 -0.95 9.93
C ASP A 37 -2.88 -0.03 10.59
N ALA A 38 -2.00 0.57 9.77
CA ALA A 38 -0.99 1.51 10.24
C ALA A 38 -1.59 2.76 10.88
N ARG A 39 -2.76 3.20 10.43
CA ARG A 39 -3.47 4.37 11.00
C ARG A 39 -3.87 4.15 12.45
N GLU A 40 -4.27 2.93 12.80
CA GLU A 40 -4.73 2.56 14.14
C GLU A 40 -3.58 2.39 15.15
N ILE A 41 -2.33 2.38 14.68
CA ILE A 41 -1.15 2.29 15.54
C ILE A 41 -0.77 3.70 16.02
N PRO A 42 -0.74 4.00 17.33
CA PRO A 42 -0.46 5.35 17.81
C PRO A 42 1.00 5.78 17.59
N GLN A 43 1.94 4.83 17.59
CA GLN A 43 3.37 5.09 17.40
C GLN A 43 3.69 5.68 16.01
N GLU A 44 4.85 6.33 15.92
CA GLU A 44 5.45 6.68 14.64
C GLU A 44 5.86 5.42 13.87
N ILE A 45 5.77 5.50 12.54
CA ILE A 45 6.05 4.38 11.65
C ILE A 45 7.15 4.78 10.69
N SER A 46 8.23 4.00 10.69
CA SER A 46 9.35 4.16 9.77
C SER A 46 9.16 3.28 8.54
N MET A 47 9.37 3.84 7.35
CA MET A 47 9.45 3.07 6.12
C MET A 47 10.85 2.53 5.91
N PHE A 48 10.99 1.21 5.96
CA PHE A 48 12.29 0.55 5.78
C PHE A 48 12.49 0.10 4.34
N LYS A 49 13.55 0.63 3.69
CA LYS A 49 13.92 0.33 2.28
C LYS A 49 12.74 0.38 1.29
N LEU A 50 11.75 1.23 1.58
CA LEU A 50 10.55 1.43 0.80
C LEU A 50 10.34 2.93 0.63
N ASN A 51 9.96 3.35 -0.58
CA ASN A 51 9.52 4.71 -0.84
C ASN A 51 8.08 4.70 -1.34
N LYS A 52 7.14 5.03 -0.44
CA LYS A 52 5.72 5.10 -0.76
C LYS A 52 5.08 6.37 -0.16
N PRO A 53 5.16 7.51 -0.85
CA PRO A 53 4.53 8.74 -0.39
C PRO A 53 3.01 8.63 -0.23
N SER A 54 2.36 7.73 -0.99
CA SER A 54 0.95 7.40 -0.82
C SER A 54 0.61 6.82 0.56
N PHE A 55 1.62 6.41 1.35
CA PHE A 55 1.42 5.88 2.70
C PHE A 55 0.86 6.97 3.59
N SER A 56 1.40 8.19 3.48
CA SER A 56 0.97 9.28 4.34
C SER A 56 -0.49 9.64 4.14
N PHE A 57 -0.97 9.52 2.90
CA PHE A 57 -2.37 9.76 2.56
C PHE A 57 -3.31 8.73 3.19
N TYR A 58 -3.04 7.43 3.03
CA TYR A 58 -3.95 6.39 3.52
C TYR A 58 -3.82 6.10 5.01
N ALA A 59 -2.60 6.18 5.55
CA ALA A 59 -2.31 5.92 6.95
C ALA A 59 -2.49 7.15 7.84
N ASP A 60 -2.72 8.34 7.25
CA ASP A 60 -2.87 9.60 7.97
C ASP A 60 -1.68 9.89 8.91
N LYS A 61 -0.47 9.59 8.43
CA LYS A 61 0.80 9.62 9.18
C LYS A 61 1.93 10.13 8.30
N ILE A 62 2.94 10.75 8.90
CA ILE A 62 4.13 11.15 8.13
C ILE A 62 4.88 9.88 7.71
N SER A 63 5.26 9.78 6.44
CA SER A 63 6.02 8.62 5.94
C SER A 63 7.52 8.88 6.09
N TYR A 64 8.04 8.70 7.30
CA TYR A 64 9.47 8.84 7.56
C TYR A 64 10.23 7.69 6.91
N ARG A 65 11.27 8.02 6.17
CA ARG A 65 12.10 7.03 5.50
C ARG A 65 13.33 6.73 6.34
N ASP A 66 13.58 5.45 6.59
CA ASP A 66 14.75 4.97 7.31
C ASP A 66 14.93 5.69 8.68
N LEU A 67 13.83 6.07 9.32
CA LEU A 67 13.82 6.65 10.67
C LEU A 67 14.27 5.57 11.65
N THR A 68 15.43 5.82 12.27
CA THR A 68 16.16 4.87 13.12
C THR A 68 15.57 4.70 14.52
N GLU A 69 14.71 5.61 14.96
CA GLU A 69 14.16 5.65 16.33
C GLU A 69 12.74 5.06 16.43
N ALA A 70 12.12 4.63 15.32
CA ALA A 70 10.77 4.10 15.35
C ALA A 70 10.75 2.60 15.69
N ASP A 71 9.97 2.25 16.72
CA ASP A 71 9.73 0.85 17.09
C ASP A 71 8.88 0.10 16.05
N ILE A 72 8.12 0.83 15.23
CA ILE A 72 7.23 0.27 14.21
C ILE A 72 7.79 0.55 12.82
N ILE A 73 7.89 -0.52 12.02
CA ILE A 73 8.40 -0.45 10.66
C ILE A 73 7.30 -0.88 9.68
N PHE A 74 7.11 -0.08 8.63
CA PHE A 74 6.38 -0.47 7.45
C PHE A 74 7.35 -0.89 6.34
N THR A 75 7.21 -2.11 5.83
CA THR A 75 8.10 -2.62 4.79
C THR A 75 7.42 -3.67 3.91
N ARG A 76 8.21 -4.36 3.09
CA ARG A 76 7.76 -5.48 2.26
C ARG A 76 8.49 -6.78 2.59
N THR A 77 7.82 -7.90 2.30
CA THR A 77 8.38 -9.25 2.48
C THR A 77 9.74 -9.42 1.80
N ASP A 78 9.90 -8.90 0.58
CA ASP A 78 11.17 -8.95 -0.17
C ASP A 78 12.29 -8.07 0.41
N LYS A 79 11.99 -7.24 1.40
CA LYS A 79 12.97 -6.36 2.08
C LYS A 79 13.40 -6.89 3.44
N LEU A 80 12.71 -7.88 3.99
CA LEU A 80 13.04 -8.49 5.28
C LEU A 80 14.45 -9.10 5.30
N VAL A 81 14.95 -9.57 4.17
CA VAL A 81 16.32 -10.11 4.04
C VAL A 81 17.41 -9.10 4.42
N PHE A 82 17.09 -7.80 4.42
CA PHE A 82 18.02 -6.73 4.81
C PHE A 82 17.81 -6.23 6.23
N LEU A 83 16.83 -6.78 6.96
CA LEU A 83 16.51 -6.36 8.32
C LEU A 83 17.26 -7.26 9.30
N ASP A 84 18.35 -6.76 9.86
CA ASP A 84 19.22 -7.52 10.78
C ASP A 84 18.68 -7.56 12.23
N GLN A 85 17.61 -6.82 12.51
CA GLN A 85 16.99 -6.73 13.83
C GLN A 85 15.95 -7.83 14.03
N LYS A 86 15.75 -8.27 15.28
CA LYS A 86 14.63 -9.14 15.63
C LYS A 86 13.34 -8.35 15.54
N TYR A 87 12.30 -8.95 14.99
CA TYR A 87 11.01 -8.30 14.80
C TYR A 87 9.84 -9.23 15.11
N GLU A 88 8.68 -8.62 15.27
CA GLU A 88 7.37 -9.26 15.34
C GLU A 88 6.47 -8.68 14.26
N ILE A 89 5.74 -9.54 13.54
CA ILE A 89 4.78 -9.09 12.53
C ILE A 89 3.49 -8.68 13.24
N ILE A 90 3.13 -7.41 13.13
CA ILE A 90 1.85 -6.87 13.63
C ILE A 90 0.74 -7.17 12.62
N SER A 91 0.99 -6.90 11.34
CA SER A 91 0.04 -7.22 10.27
C SER A 91 0.74 -7.49 8.93
N GLU A 92 0.06 -8.27 8.09
CA GLU A 92 0.54 -8.67 6.77
C GLU A 92 -0.62 -8.63 5.76
N HIS A 93 -0.46 -7.87 4.67
CA HIS A 93 -1.39 -7.88 3.54
C HIS A 93 -0.64 -8.01 2.22
N GLY A 94 -0.63 -9.23 1.68
CA GLY A 94 0.15 -9.55 0.50
C GLY A 94 1.64 -9.39 0.78
N ASN A 95 2.30 -8.47 0.06
CA ASN A 95 3.75 -8.26 0.24
C ASN A 95 4.06 -7.14 1.23
N TYR A 96 3.07 -6.52 1.87
CA TYR A 96 3.28 -5.39 2.80
C TYR A 96 3.12 -5.84 4.23
N LEU A 97 4.02 -5.35 5.09
CA LEU A 97 4.15 -5.77 6.48
C LEU A 97 4.24 -4.54 7.39
N LEU A 98 3.57 -4.64 8.53
CA LEU A 98 3.85 -3.83 9.71
C LEU A 98 4.59 -4.69 10.72
N LEU A 99 5.75 -4.21 11.16
CA LEU A 99 6.64 -4.90 12.06
C LEU A 99 6.84 -4.08 13.32
N ARG A 100 7.06 -4.77 14.45
CA ARG A 100 7.60 -4.19 15.68
C ARG A 100 9.02 -4.70 15.88
N ILE A 101 9.98 -3.81 16.09
CA ILE A 101 11.36 -4.17 16.46
C ILE A 101 11.41 -4.60 17.94
N LYS A 102 12.26 -5.61 18.25
CA LYS A 102 12.49 -6.15 19.60
C LYS A 102 13.86 -5.78 20.15
#